data_AF-A0A0F9NK71-F1
#
_entry.id   AF-A0A0F9NK71-F1
#
_cell.length_a   1.000
_cell.length_b   1.000
_cell.length_c   1.000
_cell.angle_alpha   90.00
_cell.angle_beta   90.00
_cell.angle_gamma   90.00
#
_symmetry.space_group_name_H-M   'P 1'
#
loop_
_entity.id
_entity.type
_entity.pdbx_description
1 polymer ?
#
loop_
_entity_poly.entity_id
_entity_poly.type
_entity_poly.pdbx_seq_one_letter_code
_entity_poly.pdbx_strand_id
1 'polypeptide(L)'
;MHIKKVQAQNFKSFKKLDFDLKKINILLGPNNSGKSNIIKLFLLLKQTYISNLQSPLILNGNIISFGSYKHISYRFLNEPIQISLIITNPYEIFYPLHHIREVEEISEDTLIKIETEYQFDSETKKIKTNFIKINDLNSKINLFEYNLKKNEIKI
;
A
#
# COMPACT_ATOMS: atom_id res chain seq x y z
N MET A 1 5.42 -5.47 -13.69
CA MET A 1 5.53 -4.83 -12.37
C MET A 1 6.35 -5.67 -11.39
N HIS A 2 7.36 -5.09 -10.76
CA HIS A 2 8.12 -5.75 -9.67
C HIS A 2 8.18 -4.88 -8.42
N ILE A 3 7.91 -5.47 -7.25
CA ILE A 3 8.04 -4.77 -5.96
C ILE A 3 9.49 -4.88 -5.47
N LYS A 4 10.14 -3.74 -5.24
CA LYS A 4 11.51 -3.63 -4.73
C LYS A 4 11.57 -3.44 -3.23
N LYS A 5 10.58 -2.77 -2.64
CA LYS A 5 10.54 -2.48 -1.21
C LYS A 5 9.10 -2.40 -0.72
N VAL A 6 8.86 -2.87 0.49
CA VAL A 6 7.62 -2.64 1.23
C VAL A 6 7.96 -1.99 2.56
N GLN A 7 7.20 -0.97 2.91
CA GLN A 7 7.24 -0.34 4.22
C GLN A 7 5.82 -0.32 4.78
N ALA A 8 5.71 -0.51 6.09
CA ALA A 8 4.43 -0.37 6.78
C ALA A 8 4.64 0.27 8.16
N GLN A 9 3.69 1.08 8.59
CA GLN A 9 3.62 1.60 9.95
C GLN A 9 2.30 1.20 10.59
N ASN A 10 2.38 0.92 11.89
CA ASN A 10 1.23 0.52 12.71
C ASN A 10 0.45 -0.69 12.18
N PHE A 11 1.10 -1.64 11.52
CA PHE A 11 0.47 -2.84 10.97
C PHE A 11 0.78 -4.10 11.80
N LYS A 12 -0.25 -4.66 12.43
CA LYS A 12 -0.22 -5.89 13.24
C LYS A 12 0.88 -5.89 14.31
N SER A 13 1.93 -6.69 14.14
CA SER A 13 3.06 -6.74 15.07
C SER A 13 4.12 -5.66 14.81
N PHE A 14 3.99 -4.91 13.72
CA PHE A 14 4.98 -3.94 13.29
C PHE A 14 4.53 -2.52 13.63
N LYS A 15 5.25 -1.87 14.55
CA LYS A 15 5.20 -0.40 14.66
C LYS A 15 5.80 0.24 13.41
N LYS A 16 6.92 -0.31 12.95
CA LYS A 16 7.60 0.02 11.69
C LYS A 16 8.10 -1.27 11.05
N LEU A 17 7.80 -1.46 9.78
CA LEU A 17 8.35 -2.48 8.90
C LEU A 17 9.06 -1.76 7.76
N ASP A 18 10.28 -2.17 7.46
CA ASP A 18 11.07 -1.69 6.34
C ASP A 18 11.77 -2.91 5.73
N PHE A 19 11.33 -3.35 4.55
CA PHE A 19 11.73 -4.63 3.97
C PHE A 19 12.02 -4.49 2.48
N ASP A 20 13.28 -4.66 2.10
CA ASP A 20 13.72 -4.72 0.71
C ASP A 20 13.47 -6.13 0.13
N LEU A 21 12.82 -6.19 -1.02
CA LEU A 21 12.54 -7.44 -1.73
C LEU A 21 13.61 -7.74 -2.77
N LYS A 22 14.10 -8.97 -2.74
CA LYS A 22 14.92 -9.59 -3.80
C LYS A 22 14.07 -10.55 -4.62
N LYS A 23 14.67 -11.15 -5.66
CA LYS A 23 14.00 -12.16 -6.50
C LYS A 23 13.48 -13.35 -5.67
N ILE A 24 14.24 -13.77 -4.66
CA ILE A 24 13.89 -14.80 -3.70
C ILE A 24 14.10 -14.22 -2.30
N ASN A 25 13.10 -14.32 -1.43
CA ASN A 25 13.16 -13.83 -0.05
C ASN A 25 12.85 -14.99 0.89
N ILE A 26 13.77 -15.30 1.81
CA ILE A 26 13.58 -16.33 2.83
C ILE A 26 13.34 -15.64 4.17
N LEU A 27 12.16 -15.84 4.76
CA LEU A 27 11.81 -15.27 6.06
C LEU A 27 12.17 -16.27 7.17
N LEU A 28 13.21 -15.97 7.95
CA LEU A 28 13.68 -16.80 9.07
C LEU A 28 13.43 -16.12 10.41
N GLY A 29 13.27 -16.92 11.46
CA GLY A 29 13.15 -16.43 12.84
C GLY A 29 12.18 -17.27 13.69
N PRO A 30 12.09 -17.01 15.00
CA PRO A 30 11.24 -17.76 15.92
C PRO A 30 9.75 -17.67 15.61
N ASN A 31 8.95 -18.60 16.12
CA ASN A 31 7.50 -18.47 16.06
C ASN A 31 7.03 -17.14 16.65
N ASN A 32 5.97 -16.59 16.08
CA ASN A 32 5.39 -15.29 16.46
C ASN A 32 6.28 -14.06 16.24
N SER A 33 7.44 -14.19 15.57
CA SER A 33 8.32 -13.05 15.22
C SER A 33 7.76 -12.07 14.16
N GLY A 34 6.52 -12.29 13.69
CA GLY A 34 5.88 -11.41 12.70
C GLY A 34 6.05 -11.83 11.24
N LYS A 35 6.77 -12.91 10.92
CA LYS A 35 6.95 -13.41 9.54
C LYS A 35 5.63 -13.58 8.78
N SER A 36 4.65 -14.23 9.40
CA SER A 36 3.32 -14.39 8.79
C SER A 36 2.61 -13.05 8.61
N ASN A 37 2.88 -12.03 9.43
CA ASN A 37 2.30 -10.71 9.25
C ASN A 37 2.85 -10.01 8.00
N ILE A 38 4.11 -10.24 7.62
CA ILE A 38 4.65 -9.75 6.34
C ILE A 38 3.86 -10.36 5.17
N ILE A 39 3.62 -11.68 5.18
CA ILE A 39 2.82 -12.33 4.13
C ILE A 39 1.38 -11.80 4.14
N LYS A 40 0.77 -11.64 5.31
CA LYS A 40 -0.58 -11.09 5.46
C LYS A 40 -0.72 -9.66 4.92
N LEU A 41 0.34 -8.84 4.99
CA LEU A 41 0.36 -7.52 4.35
C LEU A 41 0.21 -7.63 2.83
N PHE A 42 0.98 -8.50 2.18
CA PHE A 42 0.88 -8.72 0.74
C PHE A 42 -0.48 -9.31 0.33
N LEU A 43 -1.03 -10.24 1.12
CA LEU A 43 -2.37 -10.80 0.85
C LEU A 43 -3.47 -9.74 0.96
N LEU A 44 -3.37 -8.84 1.94
CA LEU A 44 -4.28 -7.70 2.10
C LEU A 44 -4.24 -6.78 0.88
N LEU A 45 -3.02 -6.43 0.43
CA LEU A 45 -2.82 -5.57 -0.73
C LEU A 45 -3.34 -6.23 -2.01
N LYS A 46 -3.01 -7.52 -2.24
CA LYS A 46 -3.50 -8.28 -3.39
C LYS A 46 -5.03 -8.33 -3.41
N GLN A 47 -5.66 -8.67 -2.29
CA GLN A 47 -7.12 -8.72 -2.20
C GLN A 47 -7.76 -7.37 -2.45
N THR A 48 -7.17 -6.29 -1.93
CA THR A 48 -7.66 -4.93 -2.15
C THR A 48 -7.53 -4.54 -3.61
N TYR A 49 -6.42 -4.88 -4.26
CA TYR A 49 -6.17 -4.58 -5.67
C TYR A 49 -7.14 -5.29 -6.63
N ILE A 50 -7.45 -6.57 -6.39
CA ILE A 50 -8.34 -7.35 -7.28
C ILE A 50 -9.83 -7.15 -6.99
N SER A 51 -10.18 -6.45 -5.92
CA SER A 51 -11.55 -6.30 -5.46
C SER A 51 -12.25 -5.15 -6.19
N ASN A 52 -13.47 -5.39 -6.67
CA ASN A 52 -14.33 -4.35 -7.24
C ASN A 52 -15.09 -3.53 -6.18
N LEU A 53 -14.87 -3.80 -4.89
CA LEU A 53 -15.51 -3.10 -3.78
C LEU A 53 -14.94 -1.69 -3.61
N GLN A 54 -15.80 -0.73 -3.28
CA GLN A 54 -15.44 0.69 -3.10
C GLN A 54 -14.68 1.01 -1.78
N SER A 55 -14.28 0.00 -1.00
CA SER A 55 -13.52 0.24 0.22
C SER A 55 -12.03 0.36 -0.10
N PRO A 56 -11.33 1.36 0.43
CA PRO A 56 -9.92 1.60 0.11
C PRO A 56 -8.98 0.51 0.62
N LEU A 57 -9.46 -0.33 1.55
CA LEU A 57 -8.75 -1.48 2.08
C LEU A 57 -9.75 -2.61 2.35
N ILE A 58 -9.52 -3.80 1.79
CA ILE A 58 -10.45 -4.93 1.90
C ILE A 58 -9.98 -5.89 2.99
N LEU A 59 -10.46 -5.68 4.22
CA LEU A 59 -10.06 -6.49 5.37
C LEU A 59 -10.58 -7.93 5.34
N ASN A 60 -11.74 -8.14 4.73
CA ASN A 60 -12.41 -9.42 4.70
C ASN A 60 -12.83 -9.72 3.27
N GLY A 61 -12.29 -10.79 2.73
CA GLY A 61 -12.59 -11.28 1.39
C GLY A 61 -12.10 -12.71 1.24
N ASN A 62 -12.05 -13.19 0.00
CA ASN A 62 -11.82 -14.60 -0.31
C ASN A 62 -10.38 -15.07 -0.04
N ILE A 63 -9.40 -14.16 -0.03
CA ILE A 63 -7.99 -14.49 0.19
C ILE A 63 -7.65 -14.46 1.68
N ILE A 64 -8.14 -13.44 2.39
CA ILE A 64 -7.86 -13.24 3.81
C ILE A 64 -9.00 -12.51 4.52
N SER A 65 -9.22 -12.90 5.77
CA SER A 65 -10.15 -12.27 6.70
C SER A 65 -9.42 -11.83 7.96
N PHE A 66 -9.52 -10.54 8.29
CA PHE A 66 -8.95 -9.95 9.50
C PHE A 66 -10.01 -9.61 10.56
N GLY A 67 -11.30 -9.63 10.20
CA GLY A 67 -12.39 -9.16 11.02
C GLY A 67 -12.50 -7.63 10.97
N SER A 68 -11.81 -6.93 11.86
CA SER A 68 -11.93 -5.47 12.01
C SER A 68 -10.62 -4.74 11.76
N TYR A 69 -10.70 -3.43 11.53
CA TYR A 69 -9.51 -2.57 11.39
C TYR A 69 -8.60 -2.66 12.62
N LYS A 70 -9.21 -2.76 13.81
CA LYS A 70 -8.50 -2.93 15.08
C LYS A 70 -7.54 -4.12 15.05
N HIS A 71 -7.93 -5.24 14.42
CA HIS A 71 -7.09 -6.44 14.34
C HIS A 71 -5.89 -6.31 13.39
N ILE A 72 -5.90 -5.33 12.49
CA ILE A 72 -4.74 -5.02 11.65
C ILE A 72 -3.92 -3.84 12.17
N SER A 73 -4.45 -3.03 13.08
CA SER A 73 -3.71 -1.94 13.73
C SER A 73 -2.71 -2.47 14.75
N TYR A 74 -1.56 -1.80 14.87
CA TYR A 74 -0.53 -2.15 15.84
C TYR A 74 -1.07 -2.07 17.25
N ARG A 75 -0.88 -3.16 18.01
CA ARG A 75 -1.39 -3.32 19.38
C ARG A 75 -2.88 -3.01 19.54
N PHE A 76 -3.68 -3.16 18.47
CA PHE A 76 -5.12 -2.90 18.51
C PHE A 76 -5.48 -1.44 18.86
N LEU A 77 -4.60 -0.49 18.58
CA LEU A 77 -4.76 0.91 18.97
C LEU A 77 -5.63 1.73 18.00
N ASN A 78 -6.07 1.17 16.87
CA ASN A 78 -6.77 1.90 15.81
C ASN A 78 -6.01 3.12 15.27
N GLU A 79 -4.69 3.17 15.46
CA GLU A 79 -3.82 4.18 14.87
C GLU A 79 -3.82 4.07 13.34
N PRO A 80 -3.59 5.20 12.62
CA PRO A 80 -3.47 5.19 11.17
C PRO A 80 -2.41 4.19 10.72
N ILE A 81 -2.77 3.40 9.71
CA ILE A 81 -1.89 2.41 9.09
C ILE A 81 -1.34 3.03 7.83
N GLN A 82 -0.02 3.13 7.76
CA GLN A 82 0.66 3.57 6.55
C GLN A 82 1.26 2.37 5.83
N ILE A 83 1.10 2.32 4.52
CA ILE A 83 1.73 1.32 3.66
C ILE A 83 2.40 2.04 2.50
N SER A 84 3.65 1.69 2.22
CA SER A 84 4.38 2.15 1.04
C SER A 84 4.98 0.99 0.27
N LEU A 85 4.94 1.11 -1.05
CA LEU A 85 5.60 0.21 -2.00
C LEU A 85 6.53 1.02 -2.88
N ILE A 86 7.73 0.48 -3.13
CA ILE A 86 8.58 0.92 -4.25
C ILE A 86 8.50 -0.15 -5.31
N ILE A 87 8.11 0.24 -6.52
CA ILE A 87 7.93 -0.66 -7.67
C ILE A 87 8.75 -0.20 -8.87
N THR A 88 9.12 -1.15 -9.72
CA THR A 88 9.69 -0.92 -11.06
C THR A 88 8.77 -1.49 -12.13
N ASN A 89 8.96 -1.04 -13.37
CA ASN A 89 8.11 -1.35 -14.51
C ASN A 89 6.63 -1.11 -14.16
N PRO A 90 6.27 0.16 -13.88
CA PRO A 90 4.91 0.54 -13.54
C PRO A 90 3.99 0.57 -14.76
N TYR A 91 4.52 0.38 -15.98
CA TYR A 91 3.77 0.43 -17.24
C TYR A 91 2.53 -0.47 -17.20
N GLU A 92 2.62 -1.65 -16.58
CA GLU A 92 1.46 -2.55 -16.37
C GLU A 92 0.31 -1.90 -15.57
N ILE A 93 0.61 -1.00 -14.63
CA ILE A 93 -0.41 -0.29 -13.83
C ILE A 93 -1.05 0.82 -14.66
N PHE A 94 -0.25 1.52 -15.46
CA PHE A 94 -0.69 2.63 -16.27
C PHE A 94 -1.18 2.21 -17.66
N TYR A 95 -1.19 0.90 -17.96
CA TYR A 95 -1.62 0.40 -19.27
C TYR A 95 -3.02 0.84 -19.71
N PRO A 96 -4.02 0.88 -18.81
CA PRO A 96 -5.33 1.42 -19.14
C PRO A 96 -5.34 2.93 -19.47
N LEU A 97 -4.25 3.64 -19.20
CA LEU A 97 -4.10 5.10 -19.35
C LEU A 97 -3.17 5.49 -20.50
N HIS A 98 -2.79 4.56 -21.39
CA HIS A 98 -1.88 4.82 -22.52
C HIS A 98 -2.33 5.88 -23.53
N HIS A 99 -3.57 6.39 -23.43
CA HIS A 99 -4.03 7.50 -24.23
C HIS A 99 -3.58 8.89 -23.69
N ILE A 100 -2.93 8.93 -22.52
CA ILE A 100 -2.41 10.15 -21.91
C ILE A 100 -0.91 10.24 -22.25
N ARG A 101 -0.52 11.28 -23.01
CA ARG A 101 0.86 11.49 -23.49
C ARG A 101 1.94 11.42 -22.40
N GLU A 102 1.63 11.86 -21.17
CA GLU A 102 2.57 11.82 -20.03
C GLU A 102 2.92 10.39 -19.56
N VAL A 103 2.08 9.39 -19.88
CA VAL A 103 2.32 7.99 -19.51
C VAL A 103 3.30 7.30 -20.48
N GLU A 104 3.42 7.79 -21.72
CA GLU A 104 4.32 7.23 -22.74
C GLU A 104 5.81 7.45 -22.43
N GLU A 105 6.15 8.43 -21.59
CA GLU A 105 7.53 8.74 -21.19
C GLU A 105 8.02 7.92 -19.99
N ILE A 106 7.16 7.11 -19.36
CA ILE A 106 7.54 6.31 -18.19
C ILE A 106 8.37 5.10 -18.65
N SER A 107 9.70 5.23 -18.51
CA SER A 107 10.65 4.13 -18.79
C SER A 107 10.36 2.88 -17.96
N GLU A 108 10.74 1.69 -18.47
CA GLU A 108 10.63 0.44 -17.71
C GLU A 108 11.42 0.46 -16.40
N ASP A 109 12.50 1.25 -16.36
CA ASP A 109 13.37 1.44 -15.20
C ASP A 109 12.85 2.48 -14.19
N THR A 110 11.68 3.08 -14.46
CA THR A 110 11.10 4.08 -13.56
C THR A 110 10.77 3.46 -12.20
N LEU A 111 11.33 4.07 -11.15
CA LEU A 111 11.07 3.70 -9.77
C LEU A 111 9.91 4.53 -9.21
N ILE A 112 8.75 3.91 -9.08
CA ILE A 112 7.58 4.56 -8.51
C ILE A 112 7.46 4.20 -7.03
N LYS A 113 7.29 5.22 -6.19
CA LYS A 113 6.91 5.06 -4.79
C LYS A 113 5.45 5.39 -4.62
N ILE A 114 4.67 4.41 -4.16
CA ILE A 114 3.28 4.58 -3.77
C ILE A 114 3.25 4.63 -2.24
N GLU A 115 2.59 5.63 -1.67
CA GLU A 115 2.40 5.79 -0.22
C GLU A 115 0.93 6.01 0.07
N THR A 116 0.41 5.28 1.04
CA THR A 116 -1.00 5.34 1.43
C THR A 116 -1.11 5.36 2.95
N GLU A 117 -2.06 6.13 3.47
CA GLU A 117 -2.45 6.09 4.88
C GLU A 117 -3.94 5.81 5.00
N TYR A 118 -4.27 4.80 5.78
CA TYR A 118 -5.65 4.37 6.03
C TYR A 118 -6.02 4.65 7.48
N GLN A 119 -7.24 5.10 7.71
CA GLN A 119 -7.78 5.33 9.04
C GLN A 119 -9.18 4.71 9.13
N PHE A 120 -9.50 4.10 10.28
CA PHE A 120 -10.88 3.75 10.59
C PHE A 120 -11.62 4.97 11.11
N ASP A 121 -12.76 5.26 10.49
CA ASP A 121 -13.66 6.33 10.88
C ASP A 121 -14.80 5.74 11.72
N SER A 122 -14.86 6.15 13.00
CA SER A 122 -15.82 5.63 13.96
C SER A 122 -17.27 6.05 13.69
N GLU A 123 -17.49 7.20 13.08
CA GLU A 123 -18.82 7.74 12.80
C GLU A 123 -19.46 6.99 11.62
N THR A 124 -18.73 6.87 10.53
CA THR A 124 -19.17 6.20 9.30
C THR A 124 -18.98 4.68 9.36
N LYS A 125 -18.25 4.17 10.35
CA LYS A 125 -17.84 2.76 10.50
C LYS A 125 -17.14 2.19 9.26
N LYS A 126 -16.43 3.05 8.52
CA LYS A 126 -15.73 2.72 7.27
C LYS A 126 -14.25 3.02 7.39
N ILE A 127 -13.47 2.40 6.52
CA ILE A 127 -12.05 2.76 6.34
C ILE A 127 -12.01 3.90 5.32
N LYS A 128 -11.26 4.95 5.65
CA LYS A 128 -10.98 6.09 4.78
C LYS A 128 -9.49 6.14 4.47
N THR A 129 -9.14 6.78 3.36
CA THR A 129 -7.75 6.97 2.93
C THR A 129 -7.32 8.40 3.23
N ASN A 130 -6.55 8.64 4.29
CA ASN A 130 -6.10 9.98 4.64
C ASN A 130 -5.26 10.61 3.51
N PHE A 131 -4.39 9.83 2.88
CA PHE A 131 -3.68 10.28 1.68
C PHE A 131 -3.26 9.12 0.76
N ILE A 132 -3.02 9.47 -0.50
CA ILE A 132 -2.30 8.67 -1.49
C ILE A 132 -1.23 9.57 -2.10
N LYS A 133 0.02 9.12 -2.16
CA LYS A 133 1.12 9.80 -2.84
C LYS A 133 1.75 8.85 -3.84
N ILE A 134 1.99 9.30 -5.05
CA ILE A 134 2.70 8.57 -6.09
C ILE A 134 3.83 9.47 -6.55
N ASN A 135 5.06 9.05 -6.28
CA ASN A 135 6.26 9.81 -6.63
C ASN A 135 7.11 8.99 -7.60
N ASP A 136 7.64 9.65 -8.63
CA ASP A 136 8.76 9.12 -9.39
C ASP A 136 10.07 9.43 -8.63
N LEU A 137 10.72 8.37 -8.16
CA LEU A 137 11.97 8.49 -7.40
C LEU A 137 13.16 8.84 -8.29
N ASN A 138 13.12 8.55 -9.59
CA ASN A 138 14.21 8.83 -10.51
C ASN A 138 14.28 10.33 -10.84
N SER A 139 13.14 10.91 -11.21
CA SER A 139 13.02 12.35 -11.54
C SER A 139 12.78 13.23 -10.31
N LYS A 140 12.48 12.63 -9.15
CA LYS A 140 12.03 13.31 -7.92
C LYS A 140 10.75 14.14 -8.11
N ILE A 141 9.95 13.78 -9.11
CA ILE A 141 8.68 14.43 -9.42
C ILE A 141 7.58 13.77 -8.59
N ASN A 142 6.71 14.59 -8.01
CA ASN A 142 5.44 14.12 -7.44
C ASN A 142 4.46 13.96 -8.60
N LEU A 143 4.05 12.74 -8.89
CA LEU A 143 3.12 12.45 -10.00
C LEU A 143 1.67 12.61 -9.57
N PHE A 144 1.38 12.38 -8.28
CA PHE A 144 0.04 12.48 -7.74
C PHE A 144 0.07 12.59 -6.23
N GLU A 145 -0.63 13.57 -5.68
CA GLU A 145 -0.91 13.65 -4.26
C GLU A 145 -2.40 13.94 -4.02
N TYR A 146 -3.04 13.02 -3.32
CA TYR A 146 -4.39 13.18 -2.79
C TYR A 146 -4.34 13.21 -1.27
N ASN A 147 -4.94 14.23 -0.66
CA ASN A 147 -5.01 14.35 0.79
C ASN A 147 -6.44 14.69 1.25
N LEU A 148 -7.11 13.70 1.86
CA LEU A 148 -8.48 13.86 2.36
C LEU A 148 -8.60 14.92 3.45
N LYS A 149 -7.55 15.13 4.26
CA LYS A 149 -7.59 16.15 5.33
C LYS A 149 -7.57 17.58 4.79
N LYS A 150 -7.05 17.77 3.58
CA LYS A 150 -6.97 19.09 2.93
C LYS A 150 -8.02 19.28 1.84
N ASN A 151 -8.69 18.21 1.43
CA ASN A 151 -9.58 18.20 0.25
C ASN A 151 -8.88 18.76 -1.01
N GLU A 152 -7.56 18.55 -1.10
CA GLU A 152 -6.70 19.05 -2.18
C GLU A 152 -6.22 17.86 -3.03
N ILE A 153 -6.33 18.01 -4.35
CA ILE A 153 -5.65 17.18 -5.34
C ILE A 153 -4.53 18.02 -5.92
N LYS A 154 -3.30 17.50 -5.88
CA LYS A 154 -2.15 18.09 -6.57
C LYS A 154 -1.68 17.09 -7.63
N ILE A 155 -1.67 17.56 -8.87
CA ILE A 155 -1.16 16.86 -10.05
C ILE A 155 0.09 17.63 -10.45
#